data_AF-A0A2G5VIK2-F1
#
_entry.id   AF-A0A2G5VIK2-F1
#
_cell.length_a   1.000
_cell.length_b   1.000
_cell.length_c   1.000
_cell.angle_alpha   90.00
_cell.angle_beta   90.00
_cell.angle_gamma   90.00
#
_symmetry.space_group_name_H-M   'P 1'
#
loop_
_entity.id
_entity.type
_entity.pdbx_description
1 polymer ?
#
loop_
_entity_poly.entity_id
_entity_poly.type
_entity_poly.pdbx_seq_one_letter_code
_entity_poly.pdbx_strand_id
1 'polypeptide(L)'
;MAQVITDVVNTITDFFPIKRFAALFPTVASSPTIEALLPQPAVDMSPFIRLAGLSGAVAISLGAYGSHVLRDDPSIEERRRTAFDTASRYHLIHSLALLSSPSARFPLATAGLFSVGILLFCGPCYHYSITGVESTRKYTPLGGVTLIIAWLSFIL
;
A
#
# COMPACT_ATOMS: atom_id res chain seq x y z
N MET A 1 3.95 2.47 -22.14
CA MET A 1 3.53 2.37 -20.72
C MET A 1 2.33 1.43 -20.53
N ALA A 2 1.28 1.51 -21.39
CA ALA A 2 0.14 0.58 -21.33
C ALA A 2 0.54 -0.91 -21.52
N GLN A 3 1.39 -1.23 -22.50
CA GLN A 3 1.82 -2.61 -22.77
C GLN A 3 2.57 -3.26 -21.61
N VAL A 4 3.47 -2.54 -20.94
CA VAL A 4 4.23 -3.09 -19.80
C VAL A 4 3.30 -3.45 -18.64
N ILE A 5 2.27 -2.63 -18.40
CA ILE A 5 1.25 -2.93 -17.38
C ILE A 5 0.43 -4.16 -17.80
N THR A 6 0.05 -4.26 -19.08
CA THR A 6 -0.67 -5.41 -19.61
C THR A 6 0.16 -6.70 -19.52
N ASP A 7 1.46 -6.64 -19.79
CA ASP A 7 2.35 -7.80 -19.76
C ASP A 7 2.63 -8.28 -18.34
N VAL A 8 2.80 -7.36 -17.38
CA VAL A 8 2.93 -7.70 -15.95
C VAL A 8 1.63 -8.31 -15.42
N VAL A 9 0.47 -7.73 -15.76
CA VAL A 9 -0.84 -8.29 -15.38
C VAL A 9 -1.03 -9.68 -15.99
N ASN A 10 -0.72 -9.86 -17.27
CA ASN A 10 -0.84 -11.16 -17.93
C ASN A 10 0.08 -12.20 -17.29
N THR A 11 1.35 -11.86 -17.04
CA THR A 11 2.32 -12.75 -16.39
C THR A 11 1.84 -13.19 -15.00
N ILE A 12 1.28 -12.28 -14.20
CA ILE A 12 0.73 -12.60 -12.88
C ILE A 12 -0.53 -13.48 -13.00
N THR A 13 -1.42 -13.19 -13.97
CA THR A 13 -2.64 -13.99 -14.22
C THR A 13 -2.40 -15.35 -14.85
N ASP A 14 -1.21 -15.60 -15.39
CA ASP A 14 -0.83 -16.88 -15.96
C ASP A 14 -0.11 -17.75 -14.90
N PHE A 15 0.54 -17.11 -13.91
CA PHE A 15 1.16 -17.79 -12.77
C PHE A 15 0.13 -18.31 -11.76
N PHE A 16 -0.99 -17.60 -11.59
CA PHE A 16 -2.15 -18.09 -10.85
C PHE A 16 -3.24 -18.48 -11.84
N PRO A 17 -3.85 -19.68 -11.79
CA PRO A 17 -4.86 -20.11 -12.77
C PRO A 17 -6.22 -19.41 -12.59
N ILE A 18 -6.23 -18.10 -12.32
CA ILE A 18 -7.42 -17.28 -12.04
C ILE A 18 -8.38 -17.32 -13.23
N LYS A 19 -7.89 -17.28 -14.48
CA LYS A 19 -8.72 -17.38 -15.69
C LYS A 19 -9.43 -18.74 -15.79
N ARG A 20 -8.76 -19.82 -15.39
CA ARG A 20 -9.34 -21.18 -15.36
C ARG A 20 -10.32 -21.35 -14.19
N PHE A 21 -10.01 -20.75 -13.05
CA PHE A 21 -10.87 -20.78 -11.86
C PHE A 21 -12.15 -19.95 -12.07
N ALA A 22 -12.03 -18.76 -12.66
CA ALA A 22 -13.17 -17.91 -13.02
C ALA A 22 -14.08 -18.58 -14.08
N ALA A 23 -13.52 -19.36 -15.00
CA ALA A 23 -14.29 -20.11 -16.00
C ALA A 23 -15.10 -21.29 -15.41
N LEU A 24 -14.82 -21.71 -14.17
CA LEU A 24 -15.60 -22.73 -13.46
C LEU A 24 -16.88 -22.18 -12.83
N PHE A 25 -17.00 -20.85 -12.71
CA PHE A 25 -18.21 -20.20 -12.21
C PHE A 25 -18.97 -19.61 -13.41
N PRO A 26 -20.16 -20.10 -13.75
CA PRO A 26 -20.98 -19.47 -14.76
C PRO A 26 -21.24 -18.01 -14.35
N THR A 27 -21.10 -17.08 -15.29
CA THR A 27 -21.42 -15.68 -15.08
C THR A 27 -22.91 -15.60 -14.78
N VAL A 28 -23.28 -15.49 -13.50
CA VAL A 28 -24.66 -15.23 -13.11
C VAL A 28 -24.97 -13.84 -13.61
N ALA A 29 -25.73 -13.74 -14.70
CA ALA A 29 -26.24 -12.47 -15.18
C ALA A 29 -27.12 -11.88 -14.08
N SER A 30 -26.62 -10.88 -13.35
CA SER A 30 -27.46 -10.09 -12.47
C SER A 30 -28.46 -9.34 -13.34
N SER A 31 -29.75 -9.65 -13.20
CA SER A 31 -30.79 -8.84 -13.83
C SER A 31 -30.61 -7.39 -13.37
N PRO A 32 -30.62 -6.39 -14.28
CA PRO A 32 -30.43 -4.97 -13.94
C PRO A 32 -31.47 -4.49 -12.91
N THR A 33 -32.62 -5.16 -12.84
CA THR A 33 -33.67 -4.94 -11.84
C THR A 33 -33.20 -5.28 -10.41
N ILE A 34 -32.44 -6.37 -10.22
CA ILE A 34 -31.93 -6.76 -8.88
C ILE A 34 -30.78 -5.84 -8.48
N GLU A 35 -29.91 -5.46 -9.41
CA GLU A 35 -28.77 -4.55 -9.14
C GLU A 35 -29.22 -3.14 -8.76
N ALA A 36 -30.36 -2.68 -9.31
CA ALA A 36 -31.01 -1.43 -8.92
C ALA A 36 -31.75 -1.50 -7.56
N LEU A 37 -32.13 -2.71 -7.11
CA LEU A 37 -32.75 -2.96 -5.81
C LEU A 37 -31.72 -3.11 -4.69
N LEU A 38 -30.46 -3.42 -5.03
CA LEU A 38 -29.35 -3.44 -4.08
C LEU A 38 -28.90 -1.99 -3.81
N PRO A 39 -28.84 -1.55 -2.54
CA PRO A 39 -28.26 -0.27 -2.19
C PRO A 39 -26.84 -0.19 -2.76
N GLN A 40 -26.62 0.70 -3.72
CA GLN A 40 -25.27 1.04 -4.15
C GLN A 40 -24.52 1.52 -2.91
N PRO A 41 -23.27 1.08 -2.65
CA PRO A 41 -22.51 1.59 -1.53
C PRO A 41 -22.49 3.11 -1.63
N ALA A 42 -22.87 3.79 -0.55
CA ALA A 42 -23.06 5.25 -0.54
C ALA A 42 -21.79 6.04 -0.91
N VAL A 43 -20.63 5.38 -0.98
CA VAL A 43 -19.34 5.93 -1.38
C VAL A 43 -18.65 4.93 -2.30
N ASP A 44 -18.19 5.38 -3.48
CA ASP A 44 -17.26 4.61 -4.30
C ASP A 44 -15.89 4.56 -3.60
N MET A 45 -15.56 3.39 -3.06
CA MET A 45 -14.32 3.13 -2.33
C MET A 45 -13.18 2.66 -3.23
N SER A 46 -13.40 2.61 -4.56
CA SER A 46 -12.39 2.31 -5.57
C SER A 46 -11.10 3.16 -5.48
N PRO A 47 -11.12 4.48 -5.18
CA PRO A 47 -9.87 5.24 -5.10
C PRO A 47 -8.96 4.79 -3.97
N PHE A 48 -9.51 4.36 -2.83
CA PHE A 48 -8.70 3.90 -1.69
C PHE A 48 -8.05 2.55 -1.98
N ILE A 49 -8.79 1.64 -2.62
CA ILE A 49 -8.24 0.34 -3.05
C ILE A 49 -7.12 0.57 -4.08
N ARG A 50 -7.32 1.48 -5.04
CA ARG A 50 -6.28 1.85 -6.03
C ARG A 50 -5.06 2.47 -5.36
N LEU A 51 -5.26 3.35 -4.37
CA LEU A 51 -4.19 3.97 -3.60
C LEU A 51 -3.43 2.93 -2.76
N ALA A 52 -4.12 2.00 -2.13
CA ALA A 52 -3.52 0.89 -1.40
C ALA A 52 -2.69 -0.01 -2.33
N GLY A 53 -3.22 -0.35 -3.50
CA GLY A 53 -2.50 -1.11 -4.52
C GLY A 53 -1.24 -0.41 -5.01
N LEU A 54 -1.32 0.89 -5.30
CA LEU A 54 -0.16 1.71 -5.66
C LEU A 54 0.86 1.74 -4.50
N SER A 55 0.39 1.99 -3.28
CA SER A 55 1.23 2.05 -2.09
C SER A 55 1.98 0.73 -1.87
N GLY A 56 1.28 -0.41 -2.00
CA GLY A 56 1.88 -1.74 -1.88
C GLY A 56 2.90 -2.04 -2.99
N ALA A 57 2.63 -1.65 -4.23
CA ALA A 57 3.58 -1.79 -5.33
C ALA A 57 4.87 -0.99 -5.07
N VAL A 58 4.73 0.25 -4.57
CA VAL A 58 5.89 1.08 -4.18
C VAL A 58 6.64 0.43 -3.00
N ALA A 59 5.92 -0.07 -1.99
CA ALA A 59 6.54 -0.71 -0.82
C ALA A 59 7.36 -1.94 -1.21
N ILE A 60 6.85 -2.79 -2.11
CA ILE A 60 7.58 -3.97 -2.63
C ILE A 60 8.80 -3.52 -3.44
N SER A 61 8.64 -2.52 -4.31
CA SER A 61 9.74 -2.00 -5.14
C SER A 61 10.88 -1.44 -4.30
N LEU A 62 10.55 -0.65 -3.26
CA LEU A 62 11.53 -0.12 -2.32
C LEU A 62 12.15 -1.24 -1.47
N GLY A 63 11.36 -2.20 -0.98
CA GLY A 63 11.88 -3.35 -0.24
C GLY A 63 12.87 -4.20 -1.05
N ALA A 64 12.62 -4.39 -2.34
CA ALA A 64 13.55 -5.06 -3.26
C ALA A 64 14.83 -4.23 -3.44
N TYR A 65 14.71 -2.91 -3.63
CA TYR A 65 15.87 -2.01 -3.71
C TYR A 65 16.73 -2.06 -2.43
N GLY A 66 16.11 -2.04 -1.25
CA GLY A 66 16.82 -2.12 0.03
C GLY A 66 17.61 -3.40 0.20
N SER A 67 17.00 -4.54 -0.14
CA SER A 67 17.62 -5.86 0.05
C SER A 67 18.73 -6.19 -0.94
N HIS A 68 18.68 -5.66 -2.17
CA HIS A 68 19.66 -5.96 -3.22
C HIS A 68 20.70 -4.86 -3.46
N VAL A 69 20.35 -3.59 -3.24
CA VAL A 69 21.25 -2.46 -3.54
C VAL A 69 21.82 -1.90 -2.25
N LEU A 70 20.96 -1.51 -1.32
CA LEU A 70 21.38 -0.73 -0.15
C LEU A 70 22.10 -1.58 0.92
N ARG A 71 21.70 -2.84 1.04
CA ARG A 71 22.28 -3.77 2.01
C ARG A 71 23.67 -4.27 1.61
N ASP A 72 23.92 -4.43 0.31
CA ASP A 72 25.16 -4.98 -0.23
C ASP A 72 26.24 -3.90 -0.47
N ASP A 73 25.88 -2.61 -0.41
CA ASP A 73 26.82 -1.50 -0.54
C ASP A 73 27.56 -1.23 0.78
N PRO A 74 28.86 -1.55 0.93
CA PRO A 74 29.62 -1.39 2.17
C PRO A 74 29.85 0.08 2.55
N SER A 75 29.63 1.04 1.64
CA SER A 75 29.81 2.48 1.92
C SER A 75 28.65 3.08 2.73
N ILE A 76 27.52 2.38 2.83
CA ILE A 76 26.34 2.84 3.56
C ILE A 76 26.42 2.43 5.02
N GLU A 77 26.28 3.41 5.91
CA GLU A 77 26.25 3.19 7.36
C GLU A 77 25.10 2.27 7.78
N GLU A 78 25.35 1.42 8.78
CA GLU A 78 24.38 0.46 9.30
C GLU A 78 23.08 1.12 9.79
N ARG A 79 23.19 2.31 10.41
CA ARG A 79 22.04 3.09 10.87
C ARG A 79 21.12 3.51 9.72
N ARG A 80 21.67 3.77 8.54
CA ARG A 80 20.91 4.12 7.33
C ARG A 80 20.21 2.90 6.76
N ARG A 81 20.89 1.75 6.71
CA ARG A 81 20.28 0.46 6.31
C ARG A 81 19.13 0.07 7.23
N THR A 82 19.32 0.17 8.54
CA THR A 82 18.29 -0.11 9.54
C THR A 82 17.06 0.80 9.37
N ALA A 83 17.28 2.09 9.07
CA ALA A 83 16.20 3.03 8.79
C ALA A 83 15.42 2.67 7.52
N PHE A 84 16.11 2.23 6.45
CA PHE A 84 15.49 1.77 5.21
C PHE A 84 14.64 0.51 5.45
N ASP A 85 15.20 -0.48 6.16
CA ASP A 85 14.50 -1.74 6.47
C ASP A 85 13.25 -1.50 7.32
N THR A 86 13.36 -0.60 8.31
CA THR A 86 12.21 -0.20 9.14
C THR A 86 11.14 0.47 8.29
N ALA A 87 11.51 1.41 7.42
CA ALA A 87 10.59 2.08 6.52
C ALA A 87 9.90 1.10 5.56
N SER A 88 10.65 0.16 4.99
CA SER A 88 10.13 -0.88 4.08
C SER A 88 9.06 -1.75 4.73
N ARG A 89 9.35 -2.23 5.95
CA ARG A 89 8.41 -3.06 6.71
C ARG A 89 7.14 -2.27 7.07
N TYR A 90 7.30 -1.05 7.59
CA TYR A 90 6.16 -0.22 7.96
C TYR A 90 5.32 0.17 6.74
N HIS A 91 5.96 0.56 5.63
CA HIS A 91 5.26 0.90 4.39
C HIS A 91 4.39 -0.27 3.94
N LEU A 92 4.95 -1.47 3.79
CA LEU A 92 4.18 -2.64 3.34
C LEU A 92 3.02 -3.00 4.28
N ILE A 93 3.28 -3.06 5.60
CA ILE A 93 2.25 -3.39 6.59
C ILE A 93 1.10 -2.38 6.54
N HIS A 94 1.42 -1.09 6.47
CA HIS A 94 0.40 -0.04 6.44
C HIS A 94 -0.27 0.10 5.07
N SER A 95 0.36 -0.32 3.96
CA SER A 95 -0.31 -0.46 2.67
C SER A 95 -1.39 -1.54 2.72
N LEU A 96 -1.13 -2.66 3.41
CA LEU A 96 -2.15 -3.71 3.61
C LEU A 96 -3.27 -3.24 4.55
N ALA A 97 -2.95 -2.48 5.60
CA ALA A 97 -3.97 -1.86 6.44
C ALA A 97 -4.78 -0.78 5.69
N LEU A 98 -4.15 -0.02 4.80
CA LEU A 98 -4.84 0.92 3.91
C LEU A 98 -5.80 0.19 2.97
N LEU A 99 -5.45 -1.02 2.49
CA LEU A 99 -6.33 -1.84 1.66
C LEU A 99 -7.61 -2.26 2.42
N SER A 100 -7.53 -2.48 3.74
CA SER A 100 -8.68 -2.84 4.56
C SER A 100 -9.49 -1.64 5.07
N SER A 101 -9.04 -0.41 4.84
CA SER A 101 -9.71 0.81 5.31
C SER A 101 -11.17 0.97 4.88
N PRO A 102 -11.65 0.44 3.72
CA PRO A 102 -13.07 0.47 3.37
C PRO A 102 -13.99 -0.23 4.37
N SER A 103 -13.44 -1.12 5.20
CA SER A 103 -14.20 -1.86 6.21
C SER A 103 -14.28 -1.14 7.57
N ALA A 104 -13.61 0.00 7.74
CA ALA A 104 -13.65 0.78 8.98
C ALA A 104 -14.98 1.55 9.13
N ARG A 105 -15.32 1.97 10.36
CA ARG A 105 -16.49 2.83 10.60
C ARG A 105 -16.43 4.17 9.87
N PHE A 106 -15.23 4.74 9.74
CA PHE A 106 -14.97 6.01 9.06
C PHE A 106 -13.92 5.84 7.94
N PRO A 107 -14.28 5.22 6.81
CA PRO A 107 -13.29 4.76 5.84
C PRO A 107 -12.39 5.84 5.24
N LEU A 108 -12.94 7.01 4.90
CA LEU A 108 -12.19 8.14 4.34
C LEU A 108 -11.15 8.67 5.34
N ALA A 109 -11.52 8.77 6.62
CA ALA A 109 -10.62 9.22 7.68
C ALA A 109 -9.51 8.18 7.92
N THR A 110 -9.87 6.89 8.05
CA THR A 110 -8.91 5.80 8.23
C THR A 110 -7.92 5.73 7.05
N ALA A 111 -8.42 5.80 5.81
CA ALA A 111 -7.57 5.79 4.62
C ALA A 111 -6.63 7.00 4.55
N GLY A 112 -7.14 8.19 4.87
CA GLY A 112 -6.35 9.42 4.91
C GLY A 112 -5.23 9.35 5.97
N LEU A 113 -5.54 8.84 7.17
CA LEU A 113 -4.57 8.67 8.25
C LEU A 113 -3.45 7.69 7.87
N PHE A 114 -3.79 6.53 7.29
CA PHE A 114 -2.75 5.60 6.81
C PHE A 114 -1.90 6.23 5.70
N SER A 115 -2.52 6.90 4.73
CA SER A 115 -1.80 7.50 3.60
C SER A 115 -0.82 8.58 4.06
N VAL A 116 -1.27 9.51 4.90
CA VAL A 116 -0.42 10.57 5.46
C VAL A 116 0.64 9.98 6.40
N GLY A 117 0.27 9.02 7.24
CA GLY A 117 1.19 8.33 8.15
C GLY A 117 2.31 7.61 7.42
N ILE A 118 2.01 6.89 6.33
CA ILE A 118 3.00 6.23 5.48
C ILE A 118 3.97 7.26 4.90
N LEU A 119 3.47 8.36 4.34
CA LEU A 119 4.32 9.39 3.72
C LEU A 119 5.23 10.07 4.76
N LEU A 120 4.69 10.46 5.91
CA LEU A 120 5.45 11.16 6.96
C LEU A 120 6.41 10.26 7.73
N PHE A 121 6.10 8.97 7.88
CA PHE A 121 6.98 8.03 8.56
C PHE A 121 8.00 7.42 7.60
N CYS A 122 7.54 6.79 6.52
CA CYS A 122 8.38 6.01 5.62
C CYS A 122 9.18 6.91 4.67
N GLY A 123 8.56 7.97 4.14
CA GLY A 123 9.18 8.89 3.19
C GLY A 123 10.51 9.49 3.70
N PRO A 124 10.52 10.18 4.85
CA PRO A 124 11.76 10.70 5.44
C PRO A 124 12.80 9.64 5.77
N CYS A 125 12.39 8.43 6.15
CA CYS A 125 13.31 7.33 6.44
C CYS A 125 13.97 6.79 5.16
N TYR A 126 13.23 6.64 4.06
CA TYR A 126 13.80 6.32 2.75
C TYR A 126 14.73 7.44 2.26
N HIS A 127 14.31 8.70 2.41
CA HIS A 127 15.15 9.84 2.03
C HIS A 127 16.48 9.85 2.79
N TYR A 128 16.44 9.76 4.13
CA TYR A 128 17.64 9.72 4.97
C TYR A 128 18.54 8.52 4.64
N SER A 129 17.95 7.34 4.43
CA SER A 129 18.73 6.15 4.13
C SER A 129 19.43 6.21 2.78
N ILE A 130 18.85 6.87 1.77
CA ILE A 130 19.47 7.03 0.44
C ILE A 130 20.45 8.22 0.41
N THR A 131 20.11 9.37 0.99
CA THR A 131 20.90 10.61 0.86
C THR A 131 21.85 10.88 2.03
N GLY A 132 21.61 10.26 3.19
CA GLY A 132 22.33 10.55 4.44
C GLY A 132 21.88 11.84 5.13
N VAL A 133 20.95 12.61 4.56
CA VAL A 133 20.52 13.90 5.10
C VAL A 133 19.50 13.71 6.24
N GLU A 134 19.84 14.17 7.45
CA GLU A 134 19.01 13.97 8.64
C GLU A 134 17.83 14.94 8.79
N SER A 135 17.85 16.08 8.10
CA SER A 135 16.89 17.18 8.33
C SER A 135 15.42 16.77 8.16
N THR A 136 15.15 15.76 7.34
CA THR A 136 13.80 15.23 7.09
C THR A 136 13.30 14.32 8.21
N ARG A 137 14.18 13.73 9.04
CA ARG A 137 13.77 12.77 10.09
C ARG A 137 12.91 13.37 11.19
N LYS A 138 12.91 14.71 11.35
CA LYS A 138 12.03 15.41 12.30
C LYS A 138 10.54 15.17 12.04
N TYR A 139 10.15 14.77 10.82
CA TYR A 139 8.77 14.46 10.47
C TYR A 139 8.38 13.02 10.81
N THR A 140 9.34 12.10 10.97
CA THR A 140 9.08 10.68 11.26
C THR A 140 8.25 10.45 12.53
N PRO A 141 8.48 11.15 13.67
CA PRO A 141 7.64 11.00 14.86
C PRO A 141 6.18 11.36 14.63
N LEU A 142 5.92 12.43 13.86
CA LEU A 142 4.56 12.82 13.50
C LEU A 142 3.88 11.71 12.69
N GLY A 143 4.59 11.15 11.70
CA GLY A 143 4.08 10.02 10.92
C GLY A 143 3.76 8.79 11.80
N GLY A 144 4.62 8.49 12.78
CA GLY A 144 4.38 7.38 13.72
C GLY A 144 3.12 7.59 14.55
N VAL A 145 2.91 8.79 15.10
CA VAL A 145 1.67 9.14 15.82
C VAL A 145 0.46 9.05 14.91
N THR A 146 0.54 9.55 13.67
CA THR A 146 -0.54 9.44 12.68
C THR A 146 -0.89 7.98 12.39
N LEU A 147 0.10 7.10 12.25
CA LEU A 147 -0.12 5.66 12.04
C LEU A 147 -0.78 4.99 13.25
N ILE A 148 -0.41 5.38 14.47
CA ILE A 148 -1.10 4.88 15.69
C ILE A 148 -2.58 5.28 15.65
N ILE A 149 -2.88 6.55 15.36
CA ILE A 149 -4.27 7.03 15.26
C ILE A 149 -5.02 6.31 14.12
N ALA A 150 -4.34 6.03 12.99
CA ALA A 150 -4.91 5.25 11.89
C ALA A 150 -5.36 3.87 12.35
N TRP A 151 -4.53 3.15 13.11
CA TRP A 151 -4.90 1.85 13.68
C TRP A 151 -6.03 1.95 14.69
N LEU A 152 -6.00 2.93 15.59
CA LEU A 152 -7.07 3.16 16.57
C LEU A 152 -8.41 3.46 15.90
N SER A 153 -8.41 4.06 14.71
CA SER A 153 -9.63 4.35 13.97
C SER A 153 -10.42 3.10 13.55
N PHE A 154 -9.79 1.92 13.51
CA PHE A 154 -10.49 0.64 13.26
C PHE A 154 -11.35 0.16 14.44
N ILE A 155 -11.14 0.71 15.64
CA ILE A 155 -11.91 0.35 16.85
C ILE A 155 -13.29 1.02 16.85
N LEU A 156 -13.43 2.14 16.11
CA LEU A 156 -14.62 2.98 16.09
C LEU A 156 -15.80 2.33 15.35
#